data_AF-A0A9P8S9Y4-F1
#
_entry.id   AF-A0A9P8S9Y4-F1
#
_cell.length_a   1.000
_cell.length_b   1.000
_cell.length_c   1.000
_cell.angle_alpha   90.00
_cell.angle_beta   90.00
_cell.angle_gamma   90.00
#
_symmetry.space_group_name_H-M   'P 1'
#
loop_
_entity.id
_entity.type
_entity.pdbx_description
1 polymer ?
#
loop_
_entity_poly.entity_id
_entity_poly.type
_entity_poly.pdbx_seq_one_letter_code
_entity_poly.pdbx_strand_id
1 'polypeptide(L)'
;MARAIAANPGAYPISVAGLLIIDSPYHIARSKITVPTSKPELAGIPPLVQKSFDNCDVMLQHWDLPWWDASDSDASTDVKFTVAGETFAVRKGEVLYKPVGSDGKWQTTTVKTYVKDAQTDISGPVAGGSPPPAVLLRCIKPAKPAPSHVSSGKSQDAAPPCLVDLFRDEKLLGWEARYPSFIKAVIDVDADHYNLFDRNNTVGVETVTAQLVQGLEVLDALHEERKKCVKGL
;
A
#
# COMPACT_ATOMS: atom_id res chain seq x y z
N MET A 1 8.79 17.32 -4.13
CA MET A 1 9.18 17.87 -2.82
C MET A 1 9.59 16.76 -1.84
N ALA A 2 8.76 15.74 -1.58
CA ALA A 2 9.09 14.61 -0.69
C ALA A 2 10.43 13.91 -1.01
N ARG A 3 10.70 13.59 -2.29
CA ARG A 3 11.98 13.02 -2.72
C ARG A 3 13.19 13.91 -2.40
N ALA A 4 13.06 15.23 -2.54
CA ALA A 4 14.15 16.17 -2.26
C ALA A 4 14.47 16.24 -0.77
N ILE A 5 13.43 16.21 0.08
CA ILE A 5 13.56 16.16 1.54
C ILE A 5 14.17 14.82 1.98
N ALA A 6 13.70 13.71 1.41
CA ALA A 6 14.24 12.37 1.72
C ALA A 6 15.70 12.21 1.31
N ALA A 7 16.12 12.79 0.18
CA ALA A 7 17.48 12.70 -0.32
C ALA A 7 18.50 13.55 0.45
N ASN A 8 18.06 14.62 1.13
CA ASN A 8 18.92 15.44 1.99
C ASN A 8 18.18 15.94 3.24
N PRO A 9 17.91 15.05 4.21
CA PRO A 9 17.06 15.37 5.36
C PRO A 9 17.63 16.50 6.22
N GLY A 10 18.96 16.63 6.29
CA GLY A 10 19.64 17.68 7.06
C GLY A 10 19.52 19.08 6.46
N ALA A 11 19.16 19.20 5.18
CA ALA A 11 18.97 20.49 4.50
C ALA A 11 17.60 21.12 4.74
N TYR A 12 16.68 20.41 5.41
CA TYR A 12 15.31 20.88 5.62
C TYR A 12 14.92 20.83 7.11
N PRO A 13 14.16 21.82 7.61
CA PRO A 13 13.65 21.80 8.99
C PRO A 13 12.49 20.82 9.19
N ILE A 14 12.19 19.98 8.20
CA ILE A 14 11.07 19.04 8.18
C ILE A 14 11.59 17.62 7.98
N SER A 15 11.02 16.68 8.72
CA SER A 15 11.33 15.25 8.63
C SER A 15 10.10 14.46 8.22
N VAL A 16 10.29 13.38 7.47
CA VAL A 16 9.20 12.44 7.13
C VAL A 16 9.09 11.37 8.21
N ALA A 17 8.01 11.39 8.99
CA ALA A 17 7.74 10.37 10.02
C ALA A 17 7.41 9.01 9.38
N GLY A 18 6.71 8.97 8.25
CA GLY A 18 6.38 7.73 7.58
C GLY A 18 5.40 7.93 6.43
N LEU A 19 4.86 6.83 5.92
CA LEU A 19 3.91 6.80 4.82
C LEU A 19 2.61 6.15 5.27
N LEU A 20 1.49 6.85 5.13
CA LEU A 20 0.17 6.25 5.23
C LEU A 20 -0.29 5.90 3.82
N ILE A 21 -0.32 4.62 3.50
CA ILE A 21 -0.68 4.10 2.18
C ILE A 21 -2.13 3.65 2.23
N ILE A 22 -2.93 4.13 1.29
CA ILE A 22 -4.36 3.83 1.24
C ILE A 22 -4.63 3.03 -0.02
N ASP A 23 -5.03 1.78 0.18
CA ASP A 23 -5.39 0.80 -0.83
C ASP A 23 -4.56 0.89 -2.12
N SER A 24 -3.24 0.86 -2.00
CA SER A 24 -2.33 1.01 -3.13
C SER A 24 -1.60 -0.32 -3.39
N PRO A 25 -2.13 -1.19 -4.27
CA PRO A 25 -1.45 -2.40 -4.70
C PRO A 25 -0.10 -2.11 -5.34
N TYR A 26 0.79 -3.10 -5.30
CA TYR A 26 2.07 -3.03 -6.00
C TYR A 26 1.84 -2.84 -7.50
N HIS A 27 2.42 -1.76 -8.04
CA HIS A 27 2.23 -1.42 -9.45
C HIS A 27 3.17 -2.21 -10.35
N ILE A 28 2.61 -2.79 -11.40
CA ILE A 28 3.32 -3.37 -12.53
C ILE A 28 2.92 -2.55 -13.76
N ALA A 29 3.92 -2.11 -14.55
CA ALA A 29 3.66 -1.45 -15.82
C ALA A 29 2.67 -2.30 -16.65
N ARG A 30 1.59 -1.68 -17.13
CA ARG A 30 0.49 -2.46 -17.75
C ARG A 30 0.93 -3.23 -18.99
N SER A 31 1.96 -2.77 -19.70
CA SER A 31 2.59 -3.51 -20.81
C SER A 31 3.23 -4.85 -20.43
N LYS A 32 3.51 -5.08 -19.14
CA LYS A 32 4.08 -6.32 -18.61
C LYS A 32 3.02 -7.27 -18.03
N ILE A 33 1.75 -6.85 -18.00
CA ILE A 33 0.66 -7.66 -17.46
C ILE A 33 0.20 -8.64 -18.52
N THR A 34 0.33 -9.92 -18.23
CA THR A 34 0.01 -11.02 -19.16
C THR A 34 -1.32 -11.69 -18.86
N VAL A 35 -1.93 -11.38 -17.72
CA VAL A 35 -3.22 -11.94 -17.30
C VAL A 35 -4.38 -11.04 -17.74
N PRO A 36 -5.56 -11.62 -18.08
CA PRO A 36 -6.75 -10.83 -18.38
C PRO A 36 -7.18 -9.96 -17.19
N THR A 37 -7.59 -8.73 -17.46
CA THR A 37 -8.14 -7.80 -16.46
C THR A 37 -9.38 -7.11 -16.99
N SER A 38 -10.26 -6.67 -16.08
CA SER A 38 -11.43 -5.86 -16.40
C SER A 38 -11.22 -4.38 -16.05
N LYS A 39 -11.99 -3.52 -16.71
CA LYS A 39 -12.17 -2.14 -16.23
C LYS A 39 -13.16 -2.13 -15.05
N PRO A 40 -12.94 -1.29 -14.03
CA PRO A 40 -13.90 -1.13 -12.95
C PRO A 40 -15.18 -0.43 -13.42
N GLU A 41 -16.29 -0.72 -12.77
CA GLU A 41 -17.53 0.04 -12.92
C GLU A 41 -17.36 1.40 -12.24
N LEU A 42 -17.36 2.45 -13.06
CA LEU A 42 -17.24 3.82 -12.59
C LEU A 42 -18.43 4.63 -13.08
N ALA A 43 -19.34 4.98 -12.17
CA ALA A 43 -20.53 5.76 -12.49
C ALA A 43 -20.37 7.23 -12.07
N GLY A 44 -20.95 8.15 -12.85
CA GLY A 44 -21.07 9.55 -12.45
C GLY A 44 -19.77 10.35 -12.39
N ILE A 45 -18.69 9.89 -13.03
CA ILE A 45 -17.41 10.61 -13.05
C ILE A 45 -17.52 11.89 -13.88
N PRO A 46 -17.13 13.07 -13.34
CA PRO A 46 -17.06 14.30 -14.11
C PRO A 46 -16.08 14.19 -15.30
N PRO A 47 -16.37 14.80 -16.48
CA PRO A 47 -15.54 14.64 -17.67
C PRO A 47 -14.05 14.98 -17.49
N LEU A 48 -13.73 15.99 -16.66
CA LEU A 48 -12.34 16.35 -16.36
C LEU A 48 -11.62 15.30 -15.51
N VAL A 49 -12.34 14.62 -14.62
CA VAL A 49 -11.80 13.50 -13.83
C VAL A 49 -11.58 12.29 -14.74
N GLN A 50 -12.54 11.99 -15.62
CA GLN A 50 -12.38 10.91 -16.62
C GLN A 50 -11.15 11.15 -17.50
N LYS A 51 -10.99 12.35 -18.05
CA LYS A 51 -9.80 12.72 -18.82
C LYS A 51 -8.50 12.56 -18.04
N SER A 52 -8.52 12.82 -16.74
CA SER A 52 -7.34 12.62 -15.88
C SER A 52 -7.01 11.13 -15.74
N PHE A 53 -8.02 10.27 -15.58
CA PHE A 53 -7.82 8.82 -15.59
C PHE A 53 -7.28 8.32 -16.93
N ASP A 54 -7.80 8.80 -18.06
CA ASP A 54 -7.33 8.41 -19.39
C ASP A 54 -5.84 8.78 -19.58
N ASN A 55 -5.41 9.96 -19.10
CA ASN A 55 -4.01 10.36 -19.13
C ASN A 55 -3.13 9.49 -18.22
N CYS A 56 -3.60 9.18 -17.01
CA CYS A 56 -2.90 8.28 -16.09
C CYS A 56 -2.75 6.89 -16.70
N ASP A 57 -3.77 6.38 -17.37
CA ASP A 57 -3.76 5.08 -18.04
C ASP A 57 -2.63 4.98 -19.08
N VAL A 58 -2.40 6.05 -19.86
CA VAL A 58 -1.29 6.13 -20.81
C VAL A 58 0.06 6.11 -20.09
N MET A 59 0.21 6.87 -19.00
CA MET A 59 1.45 6.91 -18.22
C MET A 59 1.78 5.55 -17.60
N LEU A 60 0.78 4.89 -17.01
CA LEU A 60 0.91 3.60 -16.33
C LEU A 60 1.18 2.44 -17.30
N GLN A 61 1.14 2.67 -18.62
CA GLN A 61 1.44 1.64 -19.60
C GLN A 61 2.90 1.17 -19.52
N HIS A 62 3.81 2.09 -19.27
CA HIS A 62 5.26 1.84 -19.27
C HIS A 62 5.97 2.33 -18.01
N TRP A 63 5.22 2.85 -17.03
CA TRP A 63 5.81 3.30 -15.77
C TRP A 63 6.04 2.13 -14.83
N ASP A 64 7.27 1.99 -14.35
CA ASP A 64 7.63 1.06 -13.27
C ASP A 64 7.90 1.84 -11.98
N LEU A 65 7.71 1.19 -10.84
CA LEU A 65 8.06 1.78 -9.55
C LEU A 65 9.58 1.98 -9.46
N PRO A 66 10.04 3.14 -8.93
CA PRO A 66 11.45 3.35 -8.68
C PRO A 66 11.95 2.37 -7.60
N TRP A 67 13.21 2.00 -7.70
CA TRP A 67 13.85 1.10 -6.74
C TRP A 67 14.61 1.92 -5.68
N TRP A 68 14.73 1.37 -4.47
CA TRP A 68 15.44 1.99 -3.35
C TRP A 68 16.73 1.19 -3.09
N ASP A 69 17.89 1.86 -3.04
CA ASP A 69 19.20 1.18 -2.92
C ASP A 69 19.58 0.75 -1.50
N ALA A 70 18.69 0.92 -0.53
CA ALA A 70 18.92 0.51 0.85
C ALA A 70 19.60 -0.86 0.94
N SER A 71 20.72 -0.92 1.65
CA SER A 71 21.26 -2.19 2.11
C SER A 71 20.20 -2.90 2.94
N ASP A 72 20.14 -4.23 2.81
CA ASP A 72 19.28 -5.09 3.63
C ASP A 72 19.49 -4.90 5.14
N SER A 73 20.45 -4.09 5.58
CA SER A 73 20.66 -3.69 6.97
C SER A 73 19.70 -2.60 7.48
N ASP A 74 19.18 -1.72 6.61
CA ASP A 74 18.56 -0.47 7.05
C ASP A 74 17.02 -0.53 7.12
N ALA A 75 16.40 -1.37 6.29
CA ALA A 75 14.95 -1.63 6.34
C ALA A 75 14.58 -2.83 7.25
N SER A 76 15.60 -3.55 7.75
CA SER A 76 15.52 -4.91 8.31
C SER A 76 15.61 -4.98 9.84
N THR A 77 15.45 -3.87 10.56
CA THR A 77 15.47 -3.94 12.01
C THR A 77 14.12 -4.41 12.54
N ASP A 78 14.17 -5.37 13.45
CA ASP A 78 13.06 -5.64 14.36
C ASP A 78 12.65 -4.33 15.02
N VAL A 79 11.39 -3.94 14.86
CA VAL A 79 10.86 -2.70 15.44
C VAL A 79 9.94 -3.04 16.59
N LYS A 80 10.06 -2.28 17.67
CA LYS A 80 9.15 -2.35 18.80
C LYS A 80 8.39 -1.04 18.87
N PHE A 81 7.06 -1.09 18.93
CA PHE A 81 6.23 0.12 19.05
C PHE A 81 4.92 -0.20 19.76
N THR A 82 4.28 0.84 20.31
CA THR A 82 3.03 0.74 21.06
C THR A 82 1.87 1.30 20.25
N VAL A 83 0.78 0.55 20.18
CA VAL A 83 -0.49 1.00 19.59
C VAL A 83 -1.64 0.51 20.47
N ALA A 84 -2.67 1.35 20.66
CA ALA A 84 -3.81 1.03 21.52
C ALA A 84 -3.42 0.56 22.94
N GLY A 85 -2.30 1.05 23.49
CA GLY A 85 -1.80 0.68 24.82
C GLY A 85 -1.05 -0.64 24.90
N GLU A 86 -0.93 -1.38 23.79
CA GLU A 86 -0.18 -2.64 23.72
C GLU A 86 1.11 -2.47 22.92
N THR A 87 2.18 -3.09 23.39
CA THR A 87 3.50 -3.02 22.73
C THR A 87 3.76 -4.28 21.93
N PHE A 88 4.08 -4.10 20.65
CA PHE A 88 4.37 -5.19 19.72
C PHE A 88 5.83 -5.14 19.28
N ALA A 89 6.42 -6.31 19.05
CA ALA A 89 7.68 -6.46 18.35
C ALA A 89 7.37 -7.05 16.96
N VAL A 90 7.66 -6.28 15.92
CA VAL A 90 7.48 -6.69 14.52
C VAL A 90 8.84 -7.02 13.95
N ARG A 91 9.06 -8.31 13.68
CA ARG A 91 10.35 -8.80 13.18
C ARG A 91 10.44 -8.72 11.66
N LYS A 92 11.63 -8.96 11.12
CA LYS A 92 11.80 -9.15 9.67
C LYS A 92 10.87 -10.26 9.16
N GLY A 93 10.09 -9.95 8.12
CA GLY A 93 9.11 -10.88 7.55
C GLY A 93 7.79 -10.93 8.30
N GLU A 94 7.58 -10.05 9.27
CA GLU A 94 6.31 -9.88 9.97
C GLU A 94 5.76 -8.47 9.74
N VAL A 95 4.44 -8.33 9.90
CA VAL A 95 3.75 -7.05 10.00
C VAL A 95 2.76 -7.10 11.16
N LEU A 96 2.50 -5.95 11.77
CA LEU A 96 1.37 -5.80 12.65
C LEU A 96 0.08 -5.70 11.82
N TYR A 97 -0.95 -6.45 12.16
CA TYR A 97 -2.12 -6.63 11.33
C TYR A 97 -3.40 -6.48 12.16
N LYS A 98 -4.36 -5.75 11.60
CA LYS A 98 -5.69 -5.54 12.17
C LYS A 98 -6.77 -5.92 11.14
N PRO A 99 -7.42 -7.09 11.27
CA PRO A 99 -8.51 -7.47 10.39
C PRO A 99 -9.79 -6.67 10.66
N VAL A 100 -10.67 -6.58 9.67
CA VAL A 100 -12.06 -6.13 9.85
C VAL A 100 -12.76 -7.03 10.87
N GLY A 101 -13.59 -6.45 11.76
CA GLY A 101 -14.39 -7.19 12.72
C GLY A 101 -13.61 -7.81 13.89
N SER A 102 -12.33 -7.47 14.06
CA SER A 102 -11.45 -8.00 15.12
C SER A 102 -11.71 -7.45 16.53
N ASP A 103 -12.84 -6.78 16.78
CA ASP A 103 -13.10 -5.98 17.99
C ASP A 103 -11.97 -4.98 18.31
N GLY A 104 -11.22 -4.56 17.30
CA GLY A 104 -10.09 -3.67 17.47
C GLY A 104 -8.74 -4.34 17.75
N LYS A 105 -8.67 -5.68 17.78
CA LYS A 105 -7.46 -6.41 18.18
C LYS A 105 -6.39 -6.43 17.09
N TRP A 106 -5.19 -6.08 17.51
CA TRP A 106 -3.98 -6.18 16.71
C TRP A 106 -3.33 -7.55 16.90
N GLN A 107 -2.69 -8.05 15.85
CA GLN A 107 -1.90 -9.28 15.88
C GLN A 107 -0.71 -9.19 14.94
N THR A 108 0.38 -9.87 15.24
CA THR A 108 1.49 -10.01 14.30
C THR A 108 1.21 -11.13 13.31
N THR A 109 1.60 -10.95 12.05
CA THR A 109 1.45 -11.99 11.04
C THR A 109 2.65 -12.03 10.10
N THR A 110 3.03 -13.23 9.68
CA THR A 110 4.12 -13.44 8.73
C THR A 110 3.67 -13.08 7.32
N VAL A 111 4.58 -12.46 6.57
CA VAL A 111 4.45 -12.09 5.15
C VAL A 111 5.63 -12.66 4.37
N LYS A 112 5.46 -12.87 3.06
CA LYS A 112 6.58 -13.37 2.25
C LYS A 112 7.71 -12.34 2.23
N THR A 113 8.90 -12.76 2.61
CA THR A 113 10.10 -11.93 2.53
C THR A 113 10.54 -11.76 1.09
N TYR A 114 10.99 -10.56 0.76
CA TYR A 114 11.67 -10.32 -0.52
C TYR A 114 13.08 -10.91 -0.46
N VAL A 115 13.43 -11.64 -1.52
CA VAL A 115 14.79 -12.10 -1.79
C VAL A 115 15.25 -11.33 -3.01
N LYS A 116 16.24 -10.45 -2.82
CA LYS A 116 16.80 -9.63 -3.89
C LYS A 116 17.39 -10.53 -4.98
N ASP A 117 17.00 -10.30 -6.23
CA ASP A 117 17.57 -10.96 -7.39
C ASP A 117 18.37 -9.94 -8.22
N ALA A 118 19.69 -10.13 -8.24
CA ALA A 118 20.61 -9.24 -8.93
C ALA A 118 20.41 -9.21 -10.47
N GLN A 119 19.65 -10.14 -11.07
CA GLN A 119 19.39 -10.14 -12.52
C GLN A 119 18.15 -9.35 -12.93
N THR A 120 17.13 -9.26 -12.07
CA THR A 120 15.87 -8.55 -12.39
C THR A 120 15.79 -7.15 -11.80
N ASP A 121 16.52 -6.88 -10.72
CA ASP A 121 16.25 -5.71 -9.85
C ASP A 121 17.13 -4.49 -10.15
N ILE A 122 17.98 -4.54 -11.19
CA ILE A 122 18.99 -3.48 -11.48
C ILE A 122 18.56 -2.49 -12.58
N SER A 123 17.38 -2.66 -13.20
CA SER A 123 16.95 -1.76 -14.29
C SER A 123 15.96 -0.68 -13.82
N GLY A 124 16.47 0.39 -13.19
CA GLY A 124 15.64 1.54 -12.86
C GLY A 124 16.37 2.69 -12.16
N PRO A 125 15.78 3.91 -12.15
CA PRO A 125 16.30 5.02 -11.38
C PRO A 125 16.29 4.68 -9.89
N VAL A 126 17.47 4.77 -9.27
CA VAL A 126 17.69 4.48 -7.86
C VAL A 126 17.30 5.68 -7.01
N ALA A 127 16.44 5.46 -6.02
CA ALA A 127 16.26 6.34 -4.89
C ALA A 127 17.23 5.94 -3.78
N GLY A 128 18.05 6.88 -3.32
CA GLY A 128 18.98 6.65 -2.22
C GLY A 128 18.26 6.37 -0.89
N GLY A 129 18.74 5.38 -0.14
CA GLY A 129 18.29 5.03 1.20
C GLY A 129 17.10 4.06 1.25
N SER A 130 16.60 3.80 2.47
CA SER A 130 15.36 3.04 2.70
C SER A 130 14.16 3.96 2.60
N PRO A 131 13.01 3.51 2.06
CA PRO A 131 11.80 4.27 2.19
C PRO A 131 11.41 4.41 3.67
N PRO A 132 10.71 5.50 4.03
CA PRO A 132 10.16 5.65 5.37
C PRO A 132 9.22 4.47 5.71
N PRO A 133 9.08 4.12 7.00
CA PRO A 133 8.15 3.08 7.41
C PRO A 133 6.73 3.47 7.02
N ALA A 134 5.93 2.46 6.68
CA ALA A 134 4.59 2.64 6.18
C ALA A 134 3.56 1.87 7.00
N VAL A 135 2.34 2.41 6.99
CA VAL A 135 1.12 1.70 7.38
C VAL A 135 0.23 1.61 6.17
N LEU A 136 -0.27 0.42 5.88
CA LEU A 136 -1.20 0.17 4.77
C LEU A 136 -2.63 0.06 5.30
N LEU A 137 -3.52 0.90 4.81
CA LEU A 137 -4.96 0.66 4.88
C LEU A 137 -5.35 -0.17 3.65
N ARG A 138 -5.80 -1.40 3.85
CA ARG A 138 -6.12 -2.35 2.78
C ARG A 138 -7.62 -2.53 2.66
N CYS A 139 -8.18 -2.25 1.49
CA CYS A 139 -9.55 -2.64 1.19
C CYS A 139 -9.62 -4.17 1.01
N ILE A 140 -10.64 -4.82 1.58
CA ILE A 140 -10.76 -6.28 1.48
C ILE A 140 -11.70 -6.73 0.37
N LYS A 141 -12.56 -5.84 -0.15
CA LYS A 141 -13.50 -6.16 -1.23
C LYS A 141 -12.84 -5.87 -2.60
N PRO A 142 -13.02 -6.75 -3.59
CA PRO A 142 -12.61 -6.47 -4.95
C PRO A 142 -13.50 -5.38 -5.57
N ALA A 143 -12.94 -4.57 -6.45
CA ALA A 143 -13.68 -3.62 -7.25
C ALA A 143 -14.60 -4.35 -8.22
N LYS A 144 -15.83 -3.84 -8.38
CA LYS A 144 -16.82 -4.41 -9.29
C LYS A 144 -16.40 -4.16 -10.75
N PRO A 145 -16.27 -5.21 -11.60
CA PRO A 145 -16.01 -5.04 -13.01
C PRO A 145 -17.17 -4.33 -13.73
N ALA A 146 -16.85 -3.49 -14.71
CA ALA A 146 -17.85 -2.91 -15.60
C ALA A 146 -18.59 -4.03 -16.38
N PRO A 147 -19.91 -3.90 -16.61
CA PRO A 147 -20.65 -4.86 -17.43
C PRO A 147 -20.01 -4.94 -18.82
N SER A 148 -19.62 -6.15 -19.25
CA SER A 148 -19.12 -6.33 -20.61
C SER A 148 -20.30 -6.23 -21.60
N HIS A 149 -20.14 -5.45 -22.67
CA HIS A 149 -21.14 -5.39 -23.76
C HIS A 149 -21.15 -6.67 -24.63
N VAL A 150 -20.37 -7.70 -24.28
CA VAL A 150 -20.23 -8.91 -25.06
C VAL A 150 -21.22 -9.96 -24.56
N SER A 151 -22.44 -9.90 -25.09
CA SER A 151 -23.42 -10.97 -25.07
C SER A 151 -23.02 -12.12 -26.00
N SER A 152 -21.85 -12.74 -25.78
CA SER A 152 -21.54 -14.01 -26.44
C SER A 152 -22.09 -15.13 -25.56
N GLY A 153 -23.21 -15.72 -25.99
CA GLY A 153 -23.99 -16.76 -25.31
C GLY A 153 -23.27 -18.09 -25.05
N LYS A 154 -22.17 -18.06 -24.31
CA LYS A 154 -21.61 -19.21 -23.60
C LYS A 154 -21.54 -18.86 -22.12
N SER A 155 -22.10 -19.76 -21.33
CA SER A 155 -22.22 -19.72 -19.88
C SER A 155 -20.90 -19.39 -19.14
N GLN A 156 -21.03 -18.52 -18.14
CA GLN A 156 -20.39 -18.64 -16.81
C GLN A 156 -18.87 -18.47 -16.61
N ASP A 157 -18.14 -17.82 -17.51
CA ASP A 157 -16.84 -17.29 -17.09
C ASP A 157 -17.08 -15.96 -16.36
N ALA A 158 -16.84 -15.95 -15.04
CA ALA A 158 -16.83 -14.72 -14.25
C ALA A 158 -15.88 -13.72 -14.91
N ALA A 159 -16.28 -12.44 -15.01
CA ALA A 159 -15.43 -11.40 -15.57
C ALA A 159 -14.07 -11.41 -14.85
N PRO A 160 -12.95 -11.23 -15.58
CA PRO A 160 -11.63 -11.19 -14.94
C PRO A 160 -11.58 -10.07 -13.89
N PRO A 161 -10.72 -10.16 -12.87
CA PRO A 161 -10.64 -9.14 -11.82
C PRO A 161 -10.28 -7.77 -12.40
N CYS A 162 -10.66 -6.71 -11.69
CA CYS A 162 -10.15 -5.38 -12.02
C CYS A 162 -8.63 -5.35 -11.82
N LEU A 163 -7.94 -4.52 -12.60
CA LEU A 163 -6.48 -4.41 -12.53
C LEU A 163 -5.96 -4.14 -11.10
N VAL A 164 -6.67 -3.32 -10.34
CA VAL A 164 -6.34 -2.99 -8.93
C VAL A 164 -6.46 -4.19 -7.99
N ASP A 165 -7.12 -5.27 -8.40
CA ASP A 165 -7.38 -6.43 -7.55
C ASP A 165 -6.48 -7.64 -7.86
N LEU A 166 -5.49 -7.50 -8.75
CA LEU A 166 -4.57 -8.60 -9.08
C LEU A 166 -3.88 -9.22 -7.85
N PHE A 167 -3.70 -8.44 -6.79
CA PHE A 167 -3.09 -8.88 -5.53
C PHE A 167 -4.04 -8.73 -4.34
N ARG A 168 -5.36 -8.65 -4.56
CA ARG A 168 -6.34 -8.36 -3.51
C ARG A 168 -6.29 -9.34 -2.35
N ASP A 169 -6.04 -10.61 -2.64
CA ASP A 169 -5.95 -11.68 -1.65
C ASP A 169 -4.67 -11.65 -0.81
N GLU A 170 -3.66 -10.87 -1.22
CA GLU A 170 -2.40 -10.71 -0.49
C GLU A 170 -2.54 -9.61 0.58
N LYS A 171 -2.00 -9.85 1.79
CA LYS A 171 -2.13 -8.90 2.91
C LYS A 171 -1.41 -7.58 2.64
N LEU A 172 -0.28 -7.64 1.92
CA LEU A 172 0.42 -6.44 1.47
C LEU A 172 0.11 -6.11 0.00
N LEU A 173 -1.01 -6.54 -0.58
CA LEU A 173 -1.42 -6.14 -1.94
C LEU A 173 -0.30 -6.25 -3.00
N GLY A 174 0.49 -7.33 -2.95
CA GLY A 174 1.60 -7.56 -3.88
C GLY A 174 2.92 -6.90 -3.51
N TRP A 175 3.00 -6.14 -2.41
CA TRP A 175 4.28 -5.64 -1.88
C TRP A 175 5.10 -6.77 -1.24
N GLU A 176 4.46 -7.86 -0.82
CA GLU A 176 5.12 -9.09 -0.35
C GLU A 176 6.06 -9.64 -1.42
N ALA A 177 7.20 -10.21 -0.99
CA ALA A 177 8.21 -10.76 -1.88
C ALA A 177 8.78 -9.79 -2.96
N ARG A 178 8.55 -8.48 -2.83
CA ARG A 178 9.11 -7.44 -3.73
C ARG A 178 9.76 -6.30 -2.98
N TYR A 179 9.01 -5.67 -2.08
CA TYR A 179 9.52 -4.58 -1.26
C TYR A 179 8.76 -4.46 0.07
N PRO A 180 8.52 -5.54 0.85
CA PRO A 180 7.56 -5.47 1.95
C PRO A 180 8.10 -4.77 3.20
N SER A 181 9.42 -4.75 3.38
CA SER A 181 10.03 -4.50 4.69
C SER A 181 9.75 -3.10 5.27
N PHE A 182 9.36 -2.14 4.44
CA PHE A 182 8.99 -0.81 4.92
C PHE A 182 7.55 -0.75 5.46
N ILE A 183 6.64 -1.62 5.03
CA ILE A 183 5.29 -1.70 5.60
C ILE A 183 5.38 -2.43 6.94
N LYS A 184 5.09 -1.70 8.03
CA LYS A 184 5.19 -2.21 9.41
C LYS A 184 3.84 -2.60 9.99
N ALA A 185 2.76 -2.00 9.48
CA ALA A 185 1.41 -2.37 9.89
C ALA A 185 0.41 -2.34 8.73
N VAL A 186 -0.66 -3.14 8.86
CA VAL A 186 -1.78 -3.23 7.92
C VAL A 186 -3.09 -3.17 8.69
N ILE A 187 -4.01 -2.32 8.24
CA ILE A 187 -5.37 -2.21 8.75
C ILE A 187 -6.32 -2.56 7.61
N ASP A 188 -7.07 -3.64 7.76
CA ASP A 188 -8.09 -4.00 6.77
C ASP A 188 -9.33 -3.11 6.94
N VAL A 189 -9.93 -2.78 5.79
CA VAL A 189 -11.10 -1.91 5.66
C VAL A 189 -12.17 -2.63 4.86
N ASP A 190 -13.41 -2.58 5.33
CA ASP A 190 -14.56 -3.26 4.70
C ASP A 190 -15.13 -2.51 3.48
N ALA A 191 -14.25 -2.15 2.55
CA ALA A 191 -14.55 -1.39 1.34
C ALA A 191 -13.83 -2.01 0.13
N ASP A 192 -14.11 -1.50 -1.06
CA ASP A 192 -13.27 -1.64 -2.25
C ASP A 192 -12.50 -0.34 -2.54
N HIS A 193 -11.58 -0.40 -3.51
CA HIS A 193 -10.70 0.72 -3.88
C HIS A 193 -11.44 2.03 -4.22
N TYR A 194 -12.64 1.93 -4.81
CA TYR A 194 -13.36 3.07 -5.37
C TYR A 194 -14.45 3.62 -4.46
N ASN A 195 -14.95 2.83 -3.50
CA ASN A 195 -16.00 3.26 -2.55
C ASN A 195 -15.52 3.54 -1.12
N LEU A 196 -14.22 3.40 -0.85
CA LEU A 196 -13.62 3.68 0.46
C LEU A 196 -14.04 5.04 1.05
N PHE A 197 -14.20 6.05 0.20
CA PHE A 197 -14.61 7.41 0.59
C PHE A 197 -15.99 7.80 0.03
N ASP A 198 -16.89 6.83 -0.15
CA ASP A 198 -18.26 7.12 -0.59
C ASP A 198 -18.96 8.04 0.42
N ARG A 199 -19.22 9.28 -0.01
CA ARG A 199 -19.83 10.32 0.81
C ARG A 199 -21.26 10.01 1.22
N ASN A 200 -21.93 9.09 0.52
CA ASN A 200 -23.26 8.62 0.88
C ASN A 200 -23.23 7.59 2.02
N ASN A 201 -22.07 6.99 2.29
CA ASN A 201 -21.86 6.05 3.38
C ASN A 201 -21.13 6.75 4.55
N THR A 202 -21.84 7.60 5.28
CA THR A 202 -21.25 8.40 6.38
C THR A 202 -20.64 7.53 7.48
N VAL A 203 -21.29 6.42 7.84
CA VAL A 203 -20.78 5.45 8.84
C VAL A 203 -19.48 4.81 8.34
N GLY A 204 -19.41 4.47 7.05
CA GLY A 204 -18.19 3.97 6.41
C GLY A 204 -17.07 5.01 6.47
N VAL A 205 -17.34 6.26 6.10
CA VAL A 205 -16.36 7.35 6.15
C VAL A 205 -15.84 7.59 7.57
N GLU A 206 -16.70 7.58 8.59
CA GLU A 206 -16.29 7.68 10.00
C GLU A 206 -15.39 6.52 10.41
N THR A 207 -15.75 5.30 10.00
CA THR A 207 -14.96 4.08 10.27
C THR A 207 -13.57 4.17 9.64
N VAL A 208 -13.50 4.54 8.35
CA VAL A 208 -12.23 4.73 7.63
C VAL A 208 -11.40 5.83 8.27
N THR A 209 -12.03 6.92 8.69
CA THR A 209 -11.35 8.02 9.38
C THR A 209 -10.72 7.56 10.70
N ALA A 210 -11.44 6.76 11.50
CA ALA A 210 -10.91 6.19 12.73
C ALA A 210 -9.74 5.20 12.46
N GLN A 211 -9.75 4.50 11.33
CA GLN A 211 -8.65 3.64 10.90
C GLN A 211 -7.44 4.45 10.42
N LEU A 212 -7.66 5.56 9.71
CA LEU A 212 -6.60 6.50 9.33
C LEU A 212 -5.88 7.05 10.56
N VAL A 213 -6.64 7.49 11.58
CA VAL A 213 -6.08 7.97 12.86
C VAL A 213 -5.19 6.91 13.51
N GLN A 214 -5.64 5.66 13.57
CA GLN A 214 -4.82 4.57 14.10
C GLN A 214 -3.56 4.29 13.28
N GLY A 215 -3.66 4.43 11.96
CA GLY A 215 -2.48 4.34 11.10
C GLY A 215 -1.46 5.45 11.39
N LEU A 216 -1.92 6.67 11.65
CA LEU A 216 -1.06 7.77 12.07
C LEU A 216 -0.43 7.54 13.45
N GLU A 217 -1.20 7.01 14.43
CA GLU A 217 -0.67 6.66 15.76
C GLU A 217 0.49 5.66 15.68
N VAL A 218 0.38 4.66 14.80
CA VAL A 218 1.48 3.70 14.55
C VAL A 218 2.72 4.41 13.98
N LEU A 219 2.54 5.32 13.02
CA LEU A 219 3.64 6.09 12.44
C LEU A 219 4.31 7.01 13.47
N ASP A 220 3.54 7.66 14.33
CA ASP A 220 4.04 8.48 15.43
C ASP A 220 4.86 7.64 16.42
N ALA A 221 4.36 6.46 16.81
CA ALA A 221 5.09 5.54 17.68
C ALA A 221 6.43 5.09 17.06
N LEU A 222 6.43 4.73 15.77
CA LEU A 222 7.64 4.36 15.03
C LEU A 222 8.63 5.53 14.89
N HIS A 223 8.14 6.76 14.81
CA HIS A 223 8.99 7.95 14.75
C HIS A 223 9.66 8.24 16.10
N GLU A 224 8.91 8.17 17.20
CA GLU A 224 9.46 8.39 18.53
C GLU A 224 10.51 7.35 18.93
N GLU A 225 10.31 6.08 18.58
CA GLU A 225 11.30 5.03 18.82
C GLU A 225 12.61 5.26 18.05
N ARG A 226 12.54 5.74 16.81
CA ARG A 226 13.75 6.11 16.05
C ARG A 226 14.48 7.30 16.66
N LYS A 227 13.76 8.31 17.16
CA LYS A 227 14.39 9.44 17.87
C LYS A 227 15.15 9.00 19.12
N LYS A 228 14.62 8.02 19.87
CA LYS A 228 15.30 7.46 21.05
C LYS A 228 16.60 6.76 20.67
N CYS A 229 16.59 5.98 19.58
CA CYS A 229 17.78 5.29 19.08
C CYS A 229 18.89 6.27 18.67
N VAL A 230 18.54 7.38 18.02
CA VAL A 230 19.51 8.41 17.59
C VAL A 230 20.09 9.21 18.77
N LYS A 231 19.34 9.42 19.85
CA LYS A 231 19.80 10.14 21.06
C LYS A 231 20.63 9.28 22.03
N GLY A 232 20.69 7.97 21.83
CA GLY A 232 21.45 7.02 22.65
C GLY A 232 22.89 6.79 22.19
N LEU A 233 23.34 7.54 21.17
CA LEU A 233 24.72 7.65 20.70
C LEU A 233 25.31 8.99 21.14
#